data_AF-A0A1G9YW52-F1
#
_entry.id   AF-A0A1G9YW52-F1
#
_cell.length_a   1.000
_cell.length_b   1.000
_cell.length_c   1.000
_cell.angle_alpha   90.00
_cell.angle_beta   90.00
_cell.angle_gamma   90.00
#
_symmetry.space_group_name_H-M   'P 1'
#
loop_
_entity.id
_entity.type
_entity.pdbx_description
1 polymer ?
#
loop_
_entity_poly.entity_id
_entity_poly.type
_entity_poly.pdbx_seq_one_letter_code
_entity_poly.pdbx_strand_id
1 'polypeptide(L)' 'MKRDLEADYADLRARLQALQAAPVKDFAKIDQLIDELEKLQLAIKAEHGLQGNNPIE' A
#
# COMPACT_ATOMS: atom_id res chain seq x y z
N MET A 1 18.92 3.84 -7.17
CA MET A 1 17.58 4.47 -7.26
C MET A 1 16.88 4.20 -5.95
N LYS A 2 16.57 5.22 -5.15
CA LYS A 2 15.63 5.03 -4.04
C LYS A 2 14.29 4.68 -4.68
N ARG A 3 13.63 3.60 -4.23
CA ARG A 3 12.25 3.34 -4.65
C ARG A 3 11.40 4.46 -4.07
N ASP A 4 10.71 5.21 -4.91
CA ASP A 4 9.73 6.20 -4.48
C ASP A 4 8.49 5.45 -3.98
N LEU A 5 8.56 4.93 -2.75
CA LEU A 5 7.47 4.13 -2.16
C LEU A 5 6.14 4.89 -2.16
N GLU A 6 6.18 6.23 -2.02
CA GLU A 6 5.01 7.09 -2.13
C GLU A 6 4.39 7.10 -3.54
N ALA A 7 5.23 7.07 -4.58
CA ALA A 7 4.77 6.98 -5.97
C ALA A 7 4.20 5.59 -6.28
N ASP A 8 4.85 4.53 -5.80
CA ASP A 8 4.33 3.16 -5.89
C ASP A 8 2.98 3.03 -5.18
N TYR A 9 2.81 3.67 -4.02
CA TYR A 9 1.55 3.66 -3.27
C TYR A 9 0.44 4.40 -4.02
N ALA A 10 0.76 5.55 -4.62
CA ALA A 10 -0.18 6.30 -5.45
C ALA A 10 -0.63 5.49 -6.67
N ASP A 11 0.28 4.78 -7.34
CA ASP A 11 -0.04 3.94 -8.50
C ASP A 11 -0.95 2.76 -8.12
N LEU A 12 -0.60 2.03 -7.05
CA LEU A 12 -1.40 0.92 -6.55
C LEU A 12 -2.80 1.38 -6.12
N ARG A 13 -2.91 2.55 -5.49
CA ARG A 13 -4.19 3.13 -5.09
C ARG A 13 -5.05 3.50 -6.30
N ALA A 14 -4.46 4.07 -7.34
CA ALA A 14 -5.17 4.38 -8.58
C ALA A 14 -5.69 3.12 -9.26
N ARG A 15 -4.90 2.03 -9.30
CA ARG A 15 -5.32 0.74 -9.82
C ARG A 15 -6.47 0.13 -9.03
N LEU A 16 -6.41 0.20 -7.70
CA LEU A 16 -7.48 -0.24 -6.83
C LEU A 16 -8.78 0.52 -7.10
N GLN A 17 -8.70 1.85 -7.23
CA GLN A 17 -9.88 2.67 -7.57
C GLN A 17 -10.46 2.31 -8.93
N ALA A 18 -9.62 2.07 -9.94
CA ALA A 18 -10.06 1.65 -11.27
C ALA A 18 -10.81 0.29 -11.22
N LEU A 19 -10.30 -0.68 -10.45
CA LEU A 19 -10.95 -1.98 -10.28
C LEU A 19 -12.25 -1.90 -9.48
N GLN A 20 -12.34 -1.00 -8.50
CA GLN A 20 -13.58 -0.79 -7.75
C GLN A 20 -14.66 -0.07 -8.58
N ALA A 21 -14.25 0.80 -9.50
CA ALA A 21 -15.13 1.50 -10.44
C ALA A 21 -15.55 0.61 -11.63
N ALA A 22 -14.90 -0.54 -11.83
CA ALA A 22 -15.25 -1.46 -12.89
C ALA A 22 -16.66 -2.06 -12.66
N PRO A 23 -17.45 -2.26 -13.73
CA PRO A 23 -18.80 -2.82 -13.63
C PRO A 23 -18.79 -4.28 -13.15
N VAL A 24 -17.69 -5.01 -13.40
CA VAL A 24 -17.45 -6.35 -12.86
C VAL A 24 -16.25 -6.27 -11.93
N LYS A 25 -16.51 -6.52 -10.64
CA LYS A 25 -15.48 -6.44 -9.60
C LYS A 25 -14.66 -7.72 -9.60
N ASP A 26 -13.38 -7.59 -9.88
CA ASP A 26 -12.40 -8.66 -9.66
C ASP A 26 -11.94 -8.62 -8.20
N PHE A 27 -12.73 -9.23 -7.33
CA PHE A 27 -12.49 -9.21 -5.88
C PHE A 27 -11.13 -9.82 -5.51
N ALA A 28 -10.68 -10.86 -6.22
CA ALA A 28 -9.38 -11.47 -5.98
C ALA A 28 -8.22 -10.49 -6.21
N LYS A 29 -8.28 -9.71 -7.30
CA LYS A 29 -7.28 -8.67 -7.56
C LYS A 29 -7.40 -7.47 -6.62
N ILE A 30 -8.62 -7.12 -6.23
CA ILE A 30 -8.86 -6.05 -5.25
C ILE A 30 -8.22 -6.41 -3.91
N ASP A 31 -8.42 -7.64 -3.41
CA ASP A 31 -7.79 -8.15 -2.19
C ASP A 31 -6.25 -8.13 -2.28
N GLN A 32 -5.70 -8.61 -3.41
CA GLN A 32 -4.24 -8.57 -3.64
C GLN A 32 -3.68 -7.15 -3.59
N LEU A 33 -4.35 -6.19 -4.22
CA LEU A 33 -3.92 -4.79 -4.22
C LEU A 33 -4.03 -4.15 -2.83
N ILE A 34 -5.02 -4.52 -2.04
CA ILE A 34 -5.16 -4.04 -0.65
C ILE A 34 -3.98 -4.55 0.18
N ASP A 35 -3.65 -5.84 0.10
CA ASP A 35 -2.53 -6.44 0.83
C ASP A 35 -1.17 -5.83 0.42
N GLU A 36 -0.97 -5.54 -0.87
CA GLU A 36 0.22 -4.83 -1.35
C GLU A 36 0.29 -3.38 -0.86
N LEU A 37 -0.84 -2.66 -0.83
CA LEU A 37 -0.92 -1.31 -0.29
C LEU A 37 -0.60 -1.26 1.21
N GLU A 38 -1.07 -2.23 1.99
CA GLU A 38 -0.78 -2.33 3.42
C GLU A 38 0.70 -2.58 3.70
N LYS A 39 1.31 -3.51 2.97
CA LYS A 39 2.76 -3.78 3.04
C LYS A 39 3.58 -2.56 2.68
N LEU A 40 3.19 -1.85 1.62
CA LEU A 40 3.88 -0.65 1.18
C LEU A 40 3.71 0.50 2.17
N GLN A 41 2.52 0.67 2.74
CA GLN A 41 2.29 1.66 3.80
C GLN A 41 3.12 1.37 5.05
N LEU A 42 3.30 0.10 5.41
CA LEU A 42 4.19 -0.30 6.50
C LEU A 42 5.65 0.05 6.18
N ALA A 43 6.10 -0.21 4.95
CA ALA A 43 7.44 0.14 4.49
C ALA A 43 7.70 1.66 4.50
N ILE A 44 6.73 2.46 4.04
CA ILE A 44 6.79 3.94 4.11
C ILE A 44 6.88 4.40 5.56
N LYS A 45 6.04 3.88 6.46
CA LYS A 45 6.09 4.22 7.90
C LYS A 45 7.43 3.86 8.53
N ALA A 46 8.03 2.73 8.13
CA ALA A 46 9.36 2.32 8.57
C ALA A 46 10.46 3.25 8.04
N GLU A 47 10.43 3.65 6.77
CA GLU A 47 11.40 4.60 6.19
C GLU A 47 11.31 6.00 6.82
N HIS A 48 10.10 6.46 7.15
CA HIS A 48 9.89 7.77 7.79
C HIS A 48 10.19 7.78 9.30
N GLY A 49 10.72 6.69 9.87
CA GLY A 49 11.16 6.68 11.26
C GLY A 49 10.02 6.67 12.29
N LEU A 50 8.81 6.21 11.92
CA LEU A 50 7.84 5.71 12.90
C LEU A 50 8.26 4.30 13.35
N GLN A 51 9.55 4.10 13.60
CA GLN A 51 10.03 3.02 14.43
C GLN A 51 9.48 3.33 15.82
N GLY A 52 8.60 2.48 16.33
CA GLY A 52 7.96 2.71 17.61
C GLY A 52 8.98 3.09 18.68
N ASN A 53 8.69 4.17 19.40
CA ASN A 53 8.85 4.14 20.85
C ASN A 53 7.89 3.05 21.38
N ASN A 54 8.22 1.78 21.14
CA ASN A 54 7.70 0.67 21.92
C ASN A 54 8.75 0.37 23.00
N PRO A 55 8.70 1.02 24.19
CA PRO A 55 9.63 0.76 25.28
C PRO A 55 9.31 -0.55 26.04
N ILE A 56 8.94 -1.63 25.34
CA ILE A 56 8.73 -2.95 25.96
C ILE A 56 9.52 -4.01 25.18
N GLU A 57 10.81 -4.07 25.45
CA GLU A 57 11.57 -5.33 25.59
C GLU A 57 12.38 -5.27 26.89
#